data_AF-A0A5C7GWM7-F1
#
_entry.id   AF-A0A5C7GWM7-F1
#
_cell.length_a   1.000
_cell.length_b   1.000
_cell.length_c   1.000
_cell.angle_alpha   90.00
_cell.angle_beta   90.00
_cell.angle_gamma   90.00
#
_symmetry.space_group_name_H-M   'P 1'
#
loop_
_entity.id
_entity.type
_entity.pdbx_description
1 polymer ?
#
loop_
_entity_poly.entity_id
_entity_poly.type
_entity_poly.pdbx_seq_one_letter_code
_entity_poly.pdbx_strand_id
1 'polypeptide(L)'
;MDDCFVLDFDPYNDTINLHDPQNTTHVHDGHGDNDKEDICIIADKVTLQENVACRDYPHPRNLCYKFPFDTTLHSDYCEQCYCYVCETVAPCDFWSSVDGCEESHCNASEDKCYWTNQRNLKHRSSRPTFGSFYSKLE
;
A
#
# COMPACT_ATOMS: atom_id res chain seq x y z
N MET A 1 -32.24 -18.77 -15.30
CA MET A 1 -31.70 -17.71 -16.18
C MET A 1 -31.39 -16.58 -15.24
N ASP A 2 -30.17 -16.56 -14.74
CA ASP A 2 -29.70 -15.52 -13.83
C ASP A 2 -29.21 -14.35 -14.68
N ASP A 3 -29.92 -13.22 -14.57
CA ASP A 3 -29.52 -11.96 -15.17
C ASP A 3 -28.30 -11.40 -14.41
N CYS A 4 -27.11 -11.68 -14.92
CA CYS A 4 -25.90 -10.97 -14.51
C CYS A 4 -25.92 -9.57 -15.11
N PHE A 5 -26.43 -8.60 -14.34
CA PHE A 5 -26.28 -7.18 -14.64
C PHE A 5 -24.80 -6.78 -14.48
N VAL A 6 -24.09 -6.71 -15.60
CA VAL A 6 -22.80 -6.01 -15.66
C VAL A 6 -23.11 -4.53 -15.55
N LEU A 7 -22.65 -3.89 -14.48
CA LEU A 7 -22.69 -2.44 -14.37
C LEU A 7 -21.62 -1.87 -15.30
N ASP A 8 -21.99 -0.90 -16.16
CA ASP A 8 -21.08 -0.19 -17.08
C ASP A 8 -20.10 0.76 -16.36
N PHE A 9 -19.85 0.54 -15.06
CA PHE A 9 -18.95 1.35 -14.28
C PHE A 9 -17.52 0.83 -14.45
N ASP A 10 -16.80 1.43 -15.39
CA ASP A 10 -15.36 1.24 -15.58
C ASP A 10 -14.57 2.24 -14.71
N PRO A 11 -13.94 1.81 -13.60
CA PRO A 11 -13.19 2.68 -12.70
C PRO A 11 -11.86 3.19 -13.30
N TYR A 12 -11.49 2.75 -14.51
CA TYR A 12 -10.31 3.21 -15.24
C TYR A 12 -10.66 4.07 -16.46
N ASN A 13 -11.95 4.39 -16.68
CA ASN A 13 -12.33 5.37 -17.68
C ASN A 13 -12.04 6.79 -17.15
N ASP A 14 -10.81 7.22 -17.42
CA ASP A 14 -10.13 8.43 -16.94
C ASP A 14 -10.77 9.75 -17.42
N THR A 15 -11.99 10.06 -16.99
CA THR A 15 -12.57 11.41 -17.15
C THR A 15 -13.15 12.01 -15.87
N ILE A 16 -12.71 11.57 -14.70
CA ILE A 16 -12.94 12.36 -13.47
C ILE A 16 -11.80 13.37 -13.34
N ASN A 17 -11.95 14.51 -14.03
CA ASN A 17 -11.08 15.67 -13.83
C ASN A 17 -11.37 16.29 -12.45
N LEU A 18 -10.63 15.88 -11.43
CA LEU A 18 -10.72 16.41 -10.06
C LEU A 18 -10.18 17.85 -9.90
N HIS A 19 -9.76 18.50 -11.00
CA HIS A 19 -9.16 19.84 -10.97
C HIS A 19 -10.11 20.96 -11.38
N ASP A 20 -11.38 20.66 -11.64
CA ASP A 20 -12.41 21.67 -11.88
C ASP A 20 -13.36 21.77 -10.67
N PRO A 21 -13.33 22.88 -9.90
CA PRO A 21 -14.25 23.09 -8.79
C PRO A 21 -15.72 23.25 -9.22
N GLN A 22 -16.04 23.21 -10.52
CA GLN A 22 -17.42 23.32 -11.03
C GLN A 22 -18.11 21.98 -11.30
N ASN A 23 -17.44 20.82 -11.16
CA ASN A 23 -18.09 19.52 -11.31
C ASN A 23 -18.73 19.01 -10.01
N THR A 24 -19.43 19.90 -9.30
CA THR A 24 -20.44 19.50 -8.34
C THR A 24 -21.65 19.03 -9.14
N THR A 25 -22.03 17.78 -8.95
CA THR A 25 -23.19 17.13 -9.58
C THR A 25 -24.43 18.03 -9.57
N HIS A 26 -24.75 18.60 -10.74
CA HIS A 26 -26.03 19.24 -10.99
C HIS A 26 -27.11 18.16 -11.10
N VAL A 27 -27.80 17.89 -10.00
CA VAL A 27 -29.10 17.21 -10.04
C VAL A 27 -30.16 18.29 -10.17
N HIS A 28 -30.68 18.47 -11.39
CA HIS A 28 -31.93 19.19 -11.62
C HIS A 28 -33.06 18.16 -11.64
N ASP A 29 -34.00 18.23 -10.71
CA ASP A 29 -35.32 18.80 -11.01
C ASP A 29 -36.22 18.89 -9.76
N GLY A 30 -37.00 19.98 -9.68
CA GLY A 30 -38.33 19.93 -9.07
C GLY A 30 -38.54 20.45 -7.64
N HIS A 31 -38.76 21.76 -7.54
CA HIS A 31 -39.80 22.40 -6.71
C HIS A 31 -39.63 22.50 -5.17
N GLY A 32 -39.47 23.74 -4.69
CA GLY A 32 -40.22 24.21 -3.52
C GLY A 32 -39.45 24.45 -2.22
N ASP A 33 -39.11 25.73 -2.03
CA ASP A 33 -39.03 26.45 -0.75
C ASP A 33 -37.80 26.29 0.16
N ASN A 34 -37.53 27.42 0.83
CA ASN A 34 -36.54 27.76 1.84
C ASN A 34 -35.95 26.56 2.60
N ASP A 35 -34.62 26.46 2.56
CA ASP A 35 -33.72 26.29 3.72
C ASP A 35 -32.38 25.76 3.17
N LYS A 36 -31.44 26.69 2.92
CA LYS A 36 -30.09 26.34 2.46
C LYS A 36 -29.30 25.73 3.61
N GLU A 37 -29.55 24.47 3.90
CA GLU A 37 -28.56 23.62 4.54
C GLU A 37 -27.53 23.28 3.45
N ASP A 38 -26.49 24.11 3.37
CA ASP A 38 -25.31 23.82 2.55
C ASP A 38 -24.71 22.49 3.06
N ILE A 39 -24.99 21.38 2.36
CA ILE A 39 -24.30 20.11 2.57
C ILE A 39 -22.86 20.32 2.10
N CYS A 40 -22.00 20.74 3.03
CA CYS A 40 -20.57 20.69 2.83
C CYS A 40 -20.15 19.22 2.91
N ILE A 41 -19.73 18.65 1.78
CA ILE A 41 -18.86 17.46 1.82
C ILE A 41 -17.56 17.97 2.41
N ILE A 42 -17.43 17.86 3.73
CA ILE A 42 -16.15 17.99 4.38
C ILE A 42 -15.36 16.83 3.78
N ALA A 43 -14.43 17.14 2.89
CA ALA A 43 -13.28 16.28 2.65
C ALA A 43 -12.51 16.30 3.96
N ASP A 44 -13.07 15.66 4.98
CA ASP A 44 -12.40 15.32 6.20
C ASP A 44 -11.16 14.64 5.67
N LYS A 45 -10.03 15.28 5.95
CA LYS A 45 -8.75 14.60 5.87
C LYS A 45 -8.99 13.41 6.77
N VAL A 46 -9.25 12.26 6.17
CA VAL A 46 -9.34 11.00 6.88
C VAL A 46 -7.92 10.82 7.35
N THR A 47 -7.61 11.46 8.49
CA THR A 47 -6.55 11.10 9.40
C THR A 47 -6.58 9.58 9.38
N LEU A 48 -5.48 8.94 8.99
CA LEU A 48 -5.30 7.52 8.68
C LEU A 48 -5.84 6.59 9.80
N GLN A 49 -7.15 6.57 10.02
CA GLN A 49 -7.78 6.10 11.25
C GLN A 49 -8.96 5.18 10.96
N GLU A 50 -9.39 5.04 9.70
CA GLU A 50 -10.63 4.34 9.34
C GLU A 50 -10.47 3.38 8.16
N ASN A 51 -9.41 2.57 8.16
CA ASN A 51 -9.52 1.27 7.50
C ASN A 51 -8.99 0.16 8.39
N VAL A 52 -9.86 -0.32 9.28
CA VAL A 52 -9.58 -1.47 10.15
C VAL A 52 -9.25 -2.71 9.31
N ALA A 53 -9.85 -2.85 8.12
CA ALA A 53 -9.63 -4.02 7.26
C ALA A 53 -8.19 -4.12 6.72
N CYS A 54 -7.45 -3.01 6.62
CA CYS A 54 -6.09 -3.05 6.08
C CYS A 54 -5.02 -3.43 7.09
N ARG A 55 -5.36 -3.54 8.38
CA ARG A 55 -4.41 -3.92 9.44
C ARG A 55 -3.91 -5.36 9.30
N ASP A 56 -4.75 -6.21 8.72
CA ASP A 56 -4.52 -7.66 8.66
C ASP A 56 -3.87 -8.12 7.33
N TYR A 57 -3.64 -7.21 6.38
CA TYR A 57 -2.91 -7.57 5.16
C TYR A 57 -1.40 -7.62 5.39
N PRO A 58 -0.67 -8.52 4.71
CA PRO A 58 0.78 -8.50 4.72
C PRO A 58 1.32 -7.11 4.34
N HIS A 59 2.14 -6.52 5.21
CA HIS A 59 2.67 -5.17 5.01
C HIS A 59 4.15 -5.04 5.41
N PRO A 60 4.90 -4.11 4.80
CA PRO A 60 6.25 -3.78 5.24
C PRO A 60 6.21 -3.04 6.58
N ARG A 61 7.33 -3.04 7.30
CA ARG A 61 7.43 -2.48 8.66
C ARG A 61 7.02 -1.01 8.78
N ASN A 62 7.37 -0.19 7.78
CA ASN A 62 7.04 1.23 7.75
C ASN A 62 5.53 1.51 7.64
N LEU A 63 4.72 0.51 7.29
CA LEU A 63 3.25 0.60 7.20
C LEU A 63 2.53 -0.11 8.36
N CYS A 64 3.26 -0.59 9.37
CA CYS A 64 2.66 -1.33 10.47
C CYS A 64 1.81 -0.42 11.37
N TYR A 65 0.52 -0.73 11.48
CA TYR A 65 -0.38 0.00 12.39
C TYR A 65 -0.19 -0.39 13.86
N LYS A 66 0.10 -1.68 14.14
CA LYS A 66 0.29 -2.18 15.51
C LYS A 66 1.54 -1.60 16.17
N PHE A 67 2.56 -1.35 15.36
CA PHE A 67 3.82 -0.74 15.77
C PHE A 67 4.08 0.47 14.87
N PRO A 68 3.55 1.67 15.18
CA PRO A 68 3.75 2.83 14.31
C PRO A 68 5.24 3.17 14.16
N PHE A 69 5.68 3.40 12.93
CA PHE A 69 7.12 3.49 12.60
C PHE A 69 7.85 4.58 13.37
N ASP A 70 7.26 5.77 13.53
CA ASP A 70 7.92 6.91 14.17
C ASP A 70 7.98 6.84 15.71
N THR A 71 7.24 5.93 16.34
CA THR A 71 7.08 5.90 17.82
C THR A 71 7.52 4.60 18.47
N THR A 72 7.76 3.56 17.68
CA THR A 72 8.14 2.23 18.17
C THR A 72 9.50 1.84 17.65
N LEU A 73 10.15 0.84 18.27
CA LEU A 73 11.41 0.34 17.74
C LEU A 73 11.14 -0.28 16.36
N HIS A 74 11.97 0.06 15.38
CA HIS A 74 11.79 -0.49 14.04
C HIS A 74 11.98 -2.02 14.04
N SER A 75 12.75 -2.56 14.99
CA SER A 75 12.91 -4.00 15.20
C SER A 75 11.64 -4.72 15.64
N ASP A 76 10.64 -4.04 16.23
CA ASP A 76 9.35 -4.64 16.55
C ASP A 76 8.56 -4.99 15.29
N TYR A 77 7.72 -6.03 15.32
CA TYR A 77 6.90 -6.44 14.17
C TYR A 77 5.63 -7.16 14.61
N CYS A 78 4.58 -7.09 13.78
CA CYS A 78 3.37 -7.88 13.96
C CYS A 78 3.38 -9.13 13.08
N GLU A 79 2.37 -9.98 13.23
CA GLU A 79 2.23 -11.25 12.50
C GLU A 79 2.06 -11.07 10.97
N GLN A 80 1.63 -9.88 10.54
CA GLN A 80 1.46 -9.53 9.12
C GLN A 80 2.66 -8.76 8.55
N CYS A 81 3.65 -8.45 9.37
CA CYS A 81 4.85 -7.77 8.87
C CYS A 81 5.67 -8.70 7.97
N TYR A 82 6.17 -8.15 6.88
CA TYR A 82 7.17 -8.81 6.02
C TYR A 82 8.37 -7.90 5.80
N CYS A 83 9.51 -8.51 5.46
CA CYS A 83 10.71 -7.79 5.07
C CYS A 83 10.58 -7.28 3.64
N TYR A 84 10.55 -5.96 3.45
CA TYR A 84 10.46 -5.32 2.14
C TYR A 84 11.54 -5.80 1.16
N VAL A 85 12.78 -5.94 1.63
CA VAL A 85 13.93 -6.38 0.80
C VAL A 85 13.84 -7.87 0.49
N CYS A 86 13.47 -8.68 1.49
CA CYS A 86 13.53 -10.12 1.38
C CYS A 86 12.27 -10.77 0.83
N GLU A 87 11.12 -10.10 0.91
CA GLU A 87 9.79 -10.63 0.61
C GLU A 87 9.46 -11.91 1.40
N THR A 88 9.92 -11.96 2.64
CA THR A 88 9.64 -13.04 3.59
C THR A 88 8.97 -12.47 4.83
N VAL A 89 8.21 -13.30 5.55
CA VAL A 89 7.63 -12.94 6.85
C VAL A 89 8.72 -12.40 7.78
N ALA A 90 8.40 -11.34 8.52
CA ALA A 90 9.32 -10.73 9.48
C ALA A 90 9.46 -11.63 10.73
N PRO A 91 10.66 -11.74 11.31
CA PRO A 91 11.91 -11.12 10.88
C PRO A 91 12.64 -12.00 9.85
N CYS A 92 13.38 -11.38 8.94
CA CYS A 92 14.41 -12.09 8.16
C CYS A 92 15.78 -12.07 8.88
N ASP A 93 16.77 -12.80 8.37
CA ASP A 93 18.12 -12.87 8.97
C ASP A 93 18.81 -11.50 9.14
N PHE A 94 18.48 -10.52 8.30
CA PHE A 94 19.03 -9.16 8.32
C PHE A 94 18.05 -8.12 8.90
N TRP A 95 17.03 -8.56 9.63
CA TRP A 95 15.95 -7.70 10.12
C TRP A 95 16.46 -6.57 11.02
N SER A 96 17.23 -6.94 12.05
CA SER A 96 17.82 -6.01 13.01
C SER A 96 19.30 -6.35 13.19
N SER A 97 20.02 -6.35 12.06
CA SER A 97 21.45 -6.71 11.98
C SER A 97 22.28 -5.98 13.03
N VAL A 98 21.92 -4.73 13.33
CA VAL A 98 22.39 -3.93 14.47
C VAL A 98 21.27 -2.96 14.89
N ASP A 99 20.98 -2.85 16.19
CA ASP A 99 20.00 -1.89 16.72
C ASP A 99 20.39 -0.46 16.34
N GLY A 100 19.48 0.25 15.67
CA GLY A 100 19.70 1.62 15.23
C GLY A 100 20.59 1.77 13.98
N CYS A 101 21.04 0.69 13.35
CA CYS A 101 21.70 0.80 12.05
C CYS A 101 20.67 1.10 10.97
N GLU A 102 20.90 2.17 10.20
CA GLU A 102 20.03 2.59 9.10
C GLU A 102 19.93 1.54 7.99
N GLU A 103 20.89 0.61 7.92
CA GLU A 103 20.95 -0.48 6.94
C GLU A 103 20.28 -1.79 7.42
N SER A 104 19.71 -1.82 8.63
CA SER A 104 18.89 -2.95 9.07
C SER A 104 17.60 -3.03 8.26
N HIS A 105 17.19 -4.22 7.80
CA HIS A 105 16.03 -4.39 6.92
C HIS A 105 14.69 -3.97 7.55
N CYS A 106 14.62 -3.85 8.86
CA CYS A 106 13.45 -3.29 9.54
C CYS A 106 13.22 -1.80 9.24
N ASN A 107 14.26 -1.08 8.78
CA ASN A 107 14.17 0.29 8.29
C ASN A 107 13.79 0.39 6.81
N ALA A 108 13.56 -0.75 6.15
CA ALA A 108 13.32 -0.79 4.72
C ALA A 108 11.95 -0.21 4.36
N SER A 109 11.96 0.69 3.39
CA SER A 109 10.80 1.46 2.97
C SER A 109 10.88 1.81 1.48
N GLU A 110 9.73 1.84 0.81
CA GLU A 110 9.62 2.07 -0.63
C GLU A 110 10.04 3.48 -1.06
N ASP A 111 9.88 4.46 -0.17
CA ASP A 111 10.20 5.87 -0.40
C ASP A 111 11.70 6.13 -0.55
N LYS A 112 12.56 5.20 -0.12
CA LYS A 112 14.02 5.35 -0.22
C LYS A 112 14.57 4.52 -1.38
N CYS A 113 15.23 5.20 -2.32
CA CYS A 113 15.81 4.57 -3.51
C CYS A 113 16.82 3.44 -3.18
N TYR A 114 17.54 3.56 -2.04
CA TYR A 114 18.44 2.53 -1.55
C TYR A 114 17.73 1.18 -1.39
N TRP A 115 16.57 1.15 -0.73
CA TRP A 115 15.85 -0.09 -0.44
C TRP A 115 15.22 -0.70 -1.69
N THR A 116 14.68 0.13 -2.58
CA THR A 116 14.17 -0.32 -3.89
C THR A 116 15.29 -0.99 -4.70
N ASN A 117 16.50 -0.44 -4.66
CA ASN A 117 17.66 -1.05 -5.31
C ASN A 117 18.07 -2.39 -4.65
N GLN A 118 18.14 -2.45 -3.31
CA GLN A 118 18.47 -3.70 -2.59
C GLN A 118 17.48 -4.83 -2.91
N ARG A 119 16.17 -4.54 -2.88
CA ARG A 119 15.11 -5.50 -3.25
C ARG A 119 15.29 -6.01 -4.68
N ASN A 120 15.56 -5.11 -5.63
CA ASN A 120 15.80 -5.46 -7.02
C ASN A 120 17.06 -6.32 -7.22
N LEU A 121 18.14 -6.03 -6.49
CA LEU A 121 19.36 -6.84 -6.52
C LEU A 121 19.08 -8.25 -6.00
N LYS A 122 18.36 -8.39 -4.88
CA LYS A 122 17.95 -9.69 -4.36
C LYS A 122 17.16 -10.49 -5.41
N HIS A 123 16.19 -9.86 -6.06
CA HIS A 123 15.39 -10.49 -7.11
C HIS A 123 16.21 -10.98 -8.30
N ARG A 124 17.23 -10.22 -8.70
CA ARG A 124 18.14 -10.63 -9.78
C ARG A 124 19.01 -11.80 -9.36
N SER A 125 19.52 -11.81 -8.13
CA SER A 125 20.33 -12.91 -7.58
C SER A 125 19.53 -14.20 -7.39
N SER A 126 18.23 -14.08 -7.11
CA SER A 126 17.31 -15.22 -6.99
C SER A 126 16.87 -15.80 -8.33
N ARG A 127 17.11 -15.11 -9.46
CA ARG A 127 16.81 -15.64 -10.78
C ARG A 127 17.82 -16.75 -11.12
N PRO A 128 17.38 -17.96 -11.46
CA PRO A 128 18.28 -18.99 -11.94
C PRO A 128 18.99 -18.47 -13.18
N THR A 129 20.31 -18.46 -13.15
CA THR A 129 21.11 -18.16 -14.33
C THR A 129 20.89 -19.28 -15.34
N PHE A 130 20.78 -18.92 -16.62
CA PHE A 130 20.50 -19.84 -17.73
C PHE A 130 21.44 -21.07 -17.78
N GLY A 131 22.63 -20.98 -17.18
CA GLY A 131 23.61 -22.07 -17.07
C GLY A 131 23.35 -23.12 -15.98
N SER A 132 22.38 -22.93 -15.07
CA SER A 132 22.11 -23.89 -13.98
C SER A 132 21.27 -25.10 -14.42
N PHE A 133 20.57 -25.02 -15.55
CA PHE A 133 19.72 -26.11 -16.05
C PHE A 133 20.52 -27.26 -16.70
N TYR A 134 21.74 -27.02 -17.18
CA TYR A 134 22.51 -28.01 -17.94
C TYR A 134 23.45 -28.88 -17.11
N SER A 135 23.68 -28.57 -15.82
CA SER A 135 24.63 -29.31 -14.98
C SER A 135 24.03 -30.48 -14.18
N LYS A 136 22.80 -30.93 -14.50
CA LYS A 136 22.12 -32.03 -13.79
C LYS A 136 21.68 -33.18 -14.69
N LEU A 137 22.34 -33.35 -15.84
CA LEU A 137 22.09 -34.45 -16.80
C LEU A 137 23.29 -35.39 -17.00
N GLU A 138 24.22 -35.46 -16.05
CA GLU A 138 25.29 -36.48 -16.04
C GLU A 138 25.13 -37.46 -14.88
#